data_AF-R2PVJ2-F1
#
_entry.id   AF-R2PVJ2-F1
#
_cell.length_a   1.000
_cell.length_b   1.000
_cell.length_c   1.000
_cell.angle_alpha   90.00
_cell.angle_beta   90.00
_cell.angle_gamma   90.00
#
_symmetry.space_group_name_H-M   'P 1'
#
loop_
_entity.id
_entity.type
_entity.pdbx_description
1 polymer ?
#
loop_
_entity_poly.entity_id
_entity_poly.type
_entity_poly.pdbx_seq_one_letter_code
_entity_poly.pdbx_strand_id
1 'polypeptide(L)'
;MMPNRETIERLKETYPEGTRVELVAMSDTYAPPKGTQGTVTGVDDIGSLLVRWDNGSSLNVLYGEDTVRIVKPKPTFKLVYQNGNVDEFETYNDAWQFITGLVMNDDLVWVDFYPSDKVYEMIRIRKGF
;
A
#
# COMPACT_ATOMS: atom_id res chain seq x y z
N MET A 1 -13.59 -16.81 -19.51
CA MET A 1 -13.04 -16.32 -20.80
C MET A 1 -11.53 -16.29 -20.68
N MET A 2 -10.75 -16.76 -21.66
CA MET A 2 -9.28 -16.68 -21.55
C MET A 2 -8.81 -15.26 -21.93
N PRO A 3 -8.04 -14.57 -21.07
CA PRO A 3 -7.49 -13.27 -21.39
C PRO A 3 -6.45 -13.37 -22.51
N ASN A 4 -6.34 -12.32 -23.32
CA ASN A 4 -5.28 -12.22 -24.32
C ASN A 4 -3.94 -11.84 -23.64
N ARG A 5 -2.84 -11.94 -24.39
CA ARG A 5 -1.50 -11.64 -23.88
C ARG A 5 -1.38 -10.22 -23.32
N GLU A 6 -1.96 -9.23 -24.00
CA GLU A 6 -1.92 -7.83 -23.55
C GLU A 6 -2.60 -7.66 -22.18
N THR A 7 -3.70 -8.37 -21.94
CA THR A 7 -4.39 -8.37 -20.65
C THR A 7 -3.52 -8.99 -19.57
N ILE A 8 -2.84 -10.10 -19.87
CA ILE A 8 -1.92 -10.76 -18.93
C ILE A 8 -0.74 -9.83 -18.58
N GLU A 9 -0.18 -9.14 -19.57
CA GLU A 9 0.90 -8.18 -19.36
C GLU A 9 0.44 -7.01 -18.47
N ARG A 10 -0.75 -6.45 -18.72
CA ARG A 10 -1.35 -5.43 -17.85
C ARG A 10 -1.61 -5.93 -16.43
N LEU A 11 -2.03 -7.19 -16.26
CA LEU A 11 -2.20 -7.79 -14.94
C LEU A 11 -0.87 -7.89 -14.19
N LYS A 12 0.21 -8.27 -14.87
CA LYS A 12 1.57 -8.31 -14.29
C LYS A 12 2.06 -6.93 -13.88
N GLU A 13 1.75 -5.90 -14.66
CA GLU A 13 2.05 -4.50 -14.32
C GLU A 13 1.21 -3.96 -13.16
N THR A 14 -0.06 -4.34 -13.10
CA THR A 14 -1.01 -3.89 -12.06
C THR A 14 -0.77 -4.60 -10.73
N TYR A 15 -0.42 -5.88 -10.79
CA TYR A 15 -0.21 -6.76 -9.64
C TYR A 15 1.18 -7.40 -9.69
N PRO A 16 2.27 -6.61 -9.58
CA PRO A 16 3.61 -7.16 -9.45
C PRO A 16 3.73 -8.04 -8.20
N GLU A 17 4.71 -8.93 -8.19
CA GLU A 17 5.02 -9.74 -7.01
C GLU A 17 5.25 -8.84 -5.77
N GLY A 18 4.65 -9.22 -4.64
CA GLY A 18 4.65 -8.43 -3.41
C GLY A 18 3.42 -7.54 -3.22
N THR A 19 2.59 -7.34 -4.26
CA THR A 19 1.38 -6.53 -4.15
C THR A 19 0.44 -7.07 -3.08
N ARG A 20 0.01 -6.21 -2.16
CA ARG A 20 -0.99 -6.55 -1.15
C ARG A 20 -2.39 -6.40 -1.72
N VAL A 21 -3.19 -7.44 -1.54
CA VAL A 21 -4.58 -7.48 -2.02
C VAL A 21 -5.53 -7.91 -0.91
N GLU A 22 -6.78 -7.50 -1.04
CA GLU A 22 -7.88 -7.93 -0.19
C GLU A 22 -8.98 -8.55 -1.05
N LEU A 23 -9.50 -9.69 -0.62
CA LEU A 23 -10.60 -10.37 -1.29
C LEU A 23 -11.91 -9.60 -1.16
N VAL A 24 -12.51 -9.26 -2.30
CA VAL A 24 -13.80 -8.57 -2.37
C VAL A 24 -14.93 -9.54 -2.69
N ALA A 25 -14.71 -10.44 -3.65
CA ALA A 25 -15.67 -11.47 -4.05
C ALA A 25 -14.95 -12.66 -4.70
N MET A 26 -15.41 -13.87 -4.40
CA MET A 26 -15.03 -15.13 -5.04
C MET A 26 -16.18 -16.10 -4.84
N SER A 27 -16.69 -16.68 -5.93
CA SER A 27 -17.86 -17.56 -5.89
C SER A 27 -17.45 -19.02 -5.80
N ASP A 28 -16.73 -19.38 -4.73
CA ASP A 28 -16.27 -20.74 -4.44
C ASP A 28 -16.61 -21.12 -2.99
N THR A 29 -16.99 -22.38 -2.75
CA THR A 29 -17.32 -22.88 -1.40
C THR A 29 -16.13 -22.89 -0.43
N TYR A 30 -14.91 -22.91 -0.97
CA TYR A 30 -13.66 -22.88 -0.23
C TYR A 30 -12.97 -21.51 -0.30
N ALA A 31 -13.67 -20.49 -0.80
CA ALA A 31 -13.16 -19.13 -0.86
C ALA A 31 -12.67 -18.65 0.52
N PRO A 32 -11.55 -17.91 0.60
CA PRO A 32 -11.24 -17.14 1.80
C PRO A 32 -12.44 -16.25 2.19
N PRO A 33 -12.64 -15.96 3.48
CA PRO A 33 -13.65 -14.98 3.88
C PRO A 33 -13.42 -13.63 3.19
N LYS A 34 -14.50 -12.95 2.81
CA LYS A 34 -14.41 -11.57 2.29
C LYS A 34 -13.65 -10.67 3.28
N GLY A 35 -12.76 -9.84 2.77
CA GLY A 35 -11.87 -9.01 3.59
C GLY A 35 -10.56 -9.69 3.98
N THR A 36 -10.39 -10.99 3.68
CA THR A 36 -9.10 -11.66 3.86
C THR A 36 -8.07 -11.00 2.96
N GLN A 37 -6.91 -10.69 3.52
CA GLN A 37 -5.80 -10.14 2.75
C GLN A 37 -4.77 -11.21 2.37
N GLY A 38 -4.02 -10.93 1.32
CA GLY A 38 -2.98 -11.80 0.80
C GLY A 38 -1.94 -11.01 0.03
N THR A 39 -0.82 -11.67 -0.25
CA THR A 39 0.27 -11.12 -1.05
C THR A 39 0.31 -11.83 -2.39
N VAL A 40 0.27 -11.06 -3.47
CA VAL A 40 0.47 -11.58 -4.83
C VAL A 40 1.89 -12.11 -4.95
N THR A 41 2.04 -13.36 -5.38
CA THR A 41 3.33 -14.00 -5.66
C THR A 41 3.61 -14.10 -7.17
N GLY A 42 2.65 -13.74 -8.01
CA GLY A 42 2.80 -13.70 -9.46
C GLY A 42 1.48 -13.70 -10.21
N VAL A 43 1.55 -13.66 -11.53
CA VAL A 43 0.42 -13.85 -12.45
C VAL A 43 0.78 -14.97 -13.41
N ASP A 44 -0.07 -15.99 -13.50
CA ASP A 44 0.17 -17.14 -14.37
C ASP A 44 -0.15 -16.85 -15.85
N ASP A 45 0.15 -17.81 -16.73
CA ASP A 45 -0.01 -17.66 -18.18
C ASP A 45 -1.47 -17.72 -18.67
N ILE A 46 -2.42 -17.99 -17.77
CA ILE A 46 -3.86 -17.91 -18.06
C ILE A 46 -4.52 -16.67 -17.41
N GLY A 47 -3.73 -15.83 -16.74
CA GLY A 47 -4.16 -14.55 -16.15
C GLY A 47 -4.67 -14.63 -14.71
N SER A 48 -4.47 -15.74 -14.01
CA SER A 48 -4.82 -15.82 -12.58
C SER A 48 -3.77 -15.13 -11.72
N LEU A 49 -4.21 -14.41 -10.68
CA LEU A 49 -3.30 -13.93 -9.65
C LEU A 49 -2.99 -15.08 -8.69
N LEU A 50 -1.70 -15.38 -8.56
CA LEU A 50 -1.19 -16.29 -7.54
C LEU A 50 -1.11 -15.51 -6.24
N VAL A 51 -1.90 -15.90 -5.23
CA VAL A 51 -2.00 -15.17 -3.97
C VAL A 51 -1.68 -16.09 -2.81
N ARG A 52 -0.69 -15.69 -2.00
CA ARG A 52 -0.48 -16.26 -0.67
C ARG A 52 -1.38 -15.53 0.31
N TRP A 53 -2.52 -16.13 0.64
CA TRP A 53 -3.47 -15.57 1.60
C TRP A 53 -2.95 -15.68 3.03
N ASP A 54 -3.19 -14.66 3.84
CA ASP A 54 -2.71 -14.60 5.23
C ASP A 54 -3.36 -15.66 6.12
N ASN A 55 -4.56 -16.12 5.76
CA ASN A 55 -5.26 -17.21 6.43
C ASN A 55 -4.80 -18.61 5.99
N GLY A 56 -3.82 -18.71 5.09
CA GLY A 56 -3.28 -19.97 4.58
C GLY A 56 -4.09 -20.61 3.45
N SER A 57 -5.12 -19.95 2.90
CA SER A 57 -5.78 -20.45 1.69
C SER A 57 -4.82 -20.52 0.51
N SER A 58 -5.04 -21.51 -0.35
CA SER A 58 -4.26 -21.77 -1.56
C SER A 58 -5.00 -21.45 -2.86
N LEU A 59 -6.19 -20.84 -2.79
CA LEU A 59 -6.95 -20.49 -3.99
C LEU A 59 -6.36 -19.27 -4.68
N ASN A 60 -6.25 -19.33 -6.01
CA ASN A 60 -5.85 -18.20 -6.85
C ASN A 60 -7.06 -17.31 -7.16
N VAL A 61 -6.80 -16.09 -7.62
CA VAL A 61 -7.85 -15.15 -8.05
C VAL A 61 -7.98 -15.25 -9.56
N LEU A 62 -9.14 -15.66 -10.04
CA LEU A 62 -9.44 -15.85 -11.45
C LEU A 62 -9.84 -14.53 -12.12
N TYR A 63 -9.18 -14.19 -13.22
CA TYR A 63 -9.52 -13.00 -14.00
C TYR A 63 -10.94 -13.09 -14.58
N GLY A 64 -11.74 -12.06 -14.31
CA GLY A 64 -13.12 -11.92 -14.82
C GLY A 64 -14.18 -12.64 -14.00
N GLU A 65 -13.79 -13.45 -13.02
CA GLU A 65 -14.70 -14.18 -12.12
C GLU A 65 -14.57 -13.69 -10.68
N ASP A 66 -13.34 -13.55 -10.19
CA ASP A 66 -13.05 -13.11 -8.83
C ASP A 66 -12.71 -11.61 -8.80
N THR A 67 -12.90 -10.99 -7.63
CA THR A 67 -12.61 -9.58 -7.41
C THR A 67 -11.71 -9.39 -6.20
N VAL A 68 -10.59 -8.69 -6.41
CA VAL A 68 -9.70 -8.21 -5.36
C VAL A 68 -9.46 -6.72 -5.51
N ARG A 69 -9.12 -6.06 -4.41
CA ARG A 69 -8.62 -4.67 -4.42
C ARG A 69 -7.19 -4.62 -3.92
N ILE A 70 -6.38 -3.76 -4.52
CA ILE A 70 -5.03 -3.47 -4.00
C ILE A 70 -5.18 -2.75 -2.65
N VAL A 71 -4.50 -3.27 -1.64
CA VAL A 71 -4.39 -2.64 -0.34
C VAL A 71 -3.20 -1.69 -0.41
N LYS A 72 -3.47 -0.39 -0.45
CA LYS A 72 -2.42 0.60 -0.27
C LYS A 72 -1.90 0.51 1.17
N PRO A 73 -0.59 0.55 1.40
CA PRO A 73 -0.09 0.70 2.77
C PRO A 73 -0.69 1.98 3.34
N LYS A 74 -1.17 1.91 4.59
CA LYS A 74 -1.51 3.11 5.32
C LYS A 74 -0.21 3.91 5.46
N PRO A 75 -0.18 5.20 5.10
CA PRO A 75 1.01 6.00 5.25
C PRO A 75 1.43 5.99 6.71
N THR A 76 2.62 5.45 6.94
CA THR A 76 3.19 5.26 8.27
C THR A 76 3.98 6.51 8.69
N PHE A 77 4.38 7.31 7.71
CA PHE A 77 5.12 8.55 7.88
C PHE A 77 4.18 9.73 7.66
N LYS A 78 4.04 10.59 8.65
CA LYS A 78 3.23 11.81 8.49
C LYS A 78 3.84 13.01 9.16
N LEU A 79 3.55 14.17 8.60
CA LEU A 79 3.91 15.48 9.11
C LEU A 79 2.65 16.17 9.59
N VAL A 80 2.65 16.63 10.84
CA VAL A 80 1.56 17.43 11.40
C VAL A 80 2.06 18.86 11.60
N TYR A 81 1.40 19.79 10.92
CA TYR A 81 1.71 21.21 10.98
C TYR A 81 0.95 21.90 12.11
N GLN A 82 1.37 23.13 12.44
CA GLN A 82 0.79 23.94 13.51
C GLN A 82 -0.69 24.27 13.29
N ASN A 83 -1.10 24.42 12.03
CA ASN A 83 -2.48 24.66 11.65
C ASN A 83 -3.35 23.38 11.66
N GLY A 84 -2.77 22.24 12.01
CA GLY A 84 -3.44 20.94 12.03
C GLY A 84 -3.48 20.21 10.69
N ASN A 85 -2.91 20.80 9.62
CA ASN A 85 -2.76 20.09 8.34
C ASN A 85 -1.87 18.85 8.53
N VAL A 86 -2.12 17.84 7.71
CA VAL A 86 -1.37 16.59 7.72
C VAL A 86 -0.93 16.25 6.31
N ASP A 87 0.37 16.06 6.13
CA ASP A 87 0.91 15.42 4.93
C ASP A 87 1.34 14.00 5.26
N GLU A 88 1.02 13.08 4.37
CA GLU A 88 1.22 11.64 4.55
C GLU A 88 2.16 11.10 3.46
N PHE A 89 3.07 10.22 3.87
CA PHE A 89 4.13 9.69 3.01
C PHE A 89 4.21 8.16 3.13
N GLU A 90 4.43 7.50 2.00
CA GLU A 90 4.58 6.04 1.95
C GLU A 90 5.96 5.59 2.47
N THR A 91 6.99 6.42 2.29
CA THR A 91 8.37 6.11 2.71
C THR A 91 8.96 7.16 3.64
N TYR A 92 9.87 6.73 4.51
CA TYR A 92 10.66 7.63 5.36
C TYR A 92 11.47 8.61 4.51
N ASN A 93 12.04 8.14 3.40
CA ASN A 93 12.91 8.96 2.57
C ASN A 93 12.14 10.12 1.93
N ASP A 94 10.93 9.87 1.42
CA ASP A 94 10.11 10.93 0.83
C ASP A 94 9.70 11.97 1.88
N ALA A 95 9.28 11.52 3.06
CA ALA A 95 8.99 12.39 4.19
C ALA A 95 10.22 13.23 4.59
N TRP A 96 11.40 12.61 4.66
CA TRP A 96 12.64 13.26 5.08
C TRP A 96 13.16 14.26 4.06
N GLN A 97 13.09 13.95 2.76
CA GLN A 97 13.43 14.91 1.70
C GLN A 97 12.49 16.12 1.74
N PHE A 98 11.20 15.89 1.99
CA PHE A 98 10.22 16.95 2.14
C PHE A 98 10.52 17.84 3.36
N ILE A 99 10.75 17.24 4.53
CA ILE A 99 11.19 17.97 5.75
C ILE A 99 12.44 18.81 5.45
N THR A 100 13.42 18.23 4.77
CA THR A 100 14.67 18.93 4.44
C THR A 100 14.38 20.16 3.58
N GLY A 101 13.50 20.04 2.58
CA GLY A 101 13.04 21.17 1.78
C GLY A 101 12.37 22.26 2.61
N LEU A 102 11.47 21.89 3.53
CA LEU A 102 10.78 22.84 4.42
C LEU A 102 11.76 23.62 5.30
N VAL A 103 12.70 22.93 5.95
CA VAL A 103 13.67 23.55 6.87
C VAL A 103 14.59 24.54 6.12
N MET A 104 14.91 24.24 4.87
CA MET A 104 15.79 25.07 4.05
C MET A 104 15.09 26.30 3.44
N ASN A 105 13.79 26.21 3.10
CA ASN A 105 13.11 27.22 2.28
C ASN A 105 12.10 28.11 3.04
N ASP A 106 11.66 27.74 4.25
CA ASP A 106 10.57 28.43 4.95
C ASP A 106 10.94 28.98 6.35
N ASP A 107 10.12 29.91 6.86
CA ASP A 107 10.05 30.32 8.28
C ASP A 107 9.37 29.24 9.14
N LEU A 108 9.79 27.98 8.97
CA LEU A 108 9.22 26.84 9.68
C LEU A 108 9.45 26.99 11.19
N VAL A 109 8.37 27.28 11.93
CA VAL A 109 8.41 27.37 13.39
C VAL A 109 8.58 25.98 14.02
N TRP A 110 7.74 24.99 13.66
CA TRP A 110 8.00 23.56 13.88
C TRP A 110 7.02 22.67 13.07
N VAL A 111 7.39 21.41 12.84
CA VAL A 111 6.54 20.33 12.32
C VAL A 111 6.72 19.08 13.17
N ASP A 112 5.64 18.36 13.48
CA ASP A 112 5.71 17.08 14.19
C ASP A 112 5.78 15.94 13.18
N PHE A 113 6.91 15.25 13.13
CA PHE A 113 7.12 14.10 12.27
C PHE A 113 6.84 12.80 13.03
N TYR A 114 5.93 12.01 12.51
CA TYR A 114 5.60 10.69 13.02
C TYR A 114 6.27 9.65 12.12
N PRO A 115 7.34 8.98 12.57
CA PRO A 115 8.03 7.96 11.77
C PRO A 115 7.30 6.61 11.79
N SER A 116 6.26 6.47 12.61
CA SER A 116 5.37 5.32 12.65
C SER A 116 3.99 5.70 13.18
N ASP A 117 3.05 4.74 13.18
CA ASP A 117 1.75 4.88 13.86
C ASP A 117 1.87 5.07 15.40
N LYS A 118 3.06 4.84 15.98
CA LYS A 118 3.30 5.02 17.42
C LYS A 118 3.56 6.48 17.75
N VAL A 119 2.61 7.10 18.43
CA VAL A 119 2.64 8.51 18.83
C VAL A 119 3.89 8.88 19.64
N TYR A 120 4.44 7.95 20.44
CA TYR A 120 5.61 8.20 21.28
C TYR A 120 6.94 8.27 20.50
N GLU A 121 6.96 7.86 19.23
CA GLU A 121 8.14 7.99 18.35
C GLU A 121 8.15 9.34 17.61
N MET A 122 7.18 10.22 17.87
CA MET A 122 7.08 11.53 17.24
C MET A 122 8.30 12.41 17.53
N ILE A 123 8.80 13.06 16.48
CA ILE A 123 9.93 13.96 16.50
C ILE A 123 9.44 15.35 16.12
N ARG A 124 9.53 16.31 17.04
CA ARG A 124 9.29 17.72 16.72
C ARG A 124 10.52 18.32 16.07
N ILE A 125 10.38 18.73 14.81
CA ILE A 125 11.45 19.34 14.02
C ILE A 125 11.20 20.84 13.97
N ARG A 126 12.23 21.63 14.27
CA ARG A 126 12.21 23.09 14.22
C ARG A 126 13.55 23.59 13.71
N LYS A 127 13.57 24.78 13.10
CA LYS A 127 14.82 25.44 12.73
C LYS A 127 15.61 25.74 14.01
N GLY A 128 16.89 25.34 14.05
CA GLY A 128 17.81 25.74 15.11
C GLY A 128 18.18 27.21 14.93
N PHE A 129 18.15 27.99 16.01
CA PHE A 129 18.76 29.32 16.06
C PHE A 129 20.27 29.18 16.27
#